data_AF-A0A534MW60-F1
#
_entry.id   AF-A0A534MW60-F1
#
_cell.length_a   1.000
_cell.length_b   1.000
_cell.length_c   1.000
_cell.angle_alpha   90.00
_cell.angle_beta   90.00
_cell.angle_gamma   90.00
#
_symmetry.space_group_name_H-M   'P 1'
#
loop_
_entity.id
_entity.type
_entity.pdbx_description
1 polymer ?
#
loop_
_entity_poly.entity_id
_entity_poly.type
_entity_poly.pdbx_seq_one_letter_code
_entity_poly.pdbx_strand_id
1 'polypeptide(L)'
;MKPKRPRISGRKTYFLVLWWMSQTPYAAIFENQVAAEAAANVRNALMVTISGRDVKVDQVQDWYRRDESGAPMPAEWRDLVGQIHVPWLAKPKPSL
;
A
#
# COMPACT_ATOMS: atom_id res chain seq x y z
N MET A 1 -1.72 16.70 42.26
CA MET A 1 -1.01 16.01 41.16
C MET A 1 -1.88 16.05 39.91
N LYS A 2 -1.46 16.71 38.82
CA LYS A 2 -2.21 16.69 37.55
C LYS A 2 -1.94 15.35 36.84
N PRO A 3 -2.96 14.65 36.29
CA PRO A 3 -2.73 13.40 35.58
C PRO A 3 -1.91 13.68 34.31
N LYS A 4 -0.78 12.98 34.18
CA LYS A 4 0.05 12.99 32.97
C LYS A 4 -0.81 12.43 31.83
N ARG A 5 -1.22 13.29 30.90
CA ARG A 5 -1.91 12.85 29.67
C ARG A 5 -1.08 11.74 29.02
N PRO A 6 -1.70 10.61 28.60
CA PRO A 6 -0.97 9.55 27.92
C PRO A 6 -0.27 10.15 26.70
N ARG A 7 1.04 9.89 26.58
CA ARG A 7 1.83 10.28 25.41
C ARG A 7 1.10 9.72 24.19
N ILE A 8 0.62 10.62 23.35
CA ILE A 8 0.16 10.38 21.97
C ILE A 8 1.06 9.29 21.39
N SER A 9 0.52 8.07 21.21
CA SER A 9 1.26 6.97 20.61
C SER A 9 1.81 7.48 19.27
N GLY A 10 3.10 7.26 19.04
CA GLY A 10 3.77 7.70 17.82
C GLY A 10 3.03 7.17 16.59
N ARG A 11 3.10 7.92 15.50
CA ARG A 11 2.52 7.54 14.21
C ARG A 11 3.07 6.15 13.84
N LYS A 12 2.25 5.11 13.92
CA LYS A 12 2.64 3.75 13.53
C LYS A 12 2.41 3.57 12.03
N THR A 13 3.30 2.81 11.41
CA THR A 13 3.20 2.37 10.02
C THR A 13 3.00 0.86 10.02
N TYR A 14 2.06 0.41 9.22
CA TYR A 14 1.71 -0.98 9.01
C TYR A 14 1.80 -1.30 7.52
N PHE A 15 2.16 -2.53 7.20
CA PHE A 15 2.22 -3.03 5.83
C PHE A 15 1.25 -4.18 5.69
N LEU A 16 0.20 -3.98 4.91
CA LEU A 16 -0.79 -5.01 4.59
C LEU A 16 -0.39 -5.68 3.28
N VAL A 17 -0.15 -7.00 3.33
CA VAL A 17 0.15 -7.82 2.16
C VAL A 17 -1.08 -8.64 1.80
N LEU A 18 -1.54 -8.55 0.55
CA LEU A 18 -2.77 -9.15 0.02
C LEU A 18 -2.46 -10.01 -1.21
N TRP A 19 -2.88 -11.26 -1.24
CA TRP A 19 -2.66 -12.16 -2.38
C TRP A 19 -3.84 -13.09 -2.60
N TRP A 20 -3.91 -13.67 -3.80
CA TRP A 20 -4.94 -14.64 -4.16
C TRP A 20 -4.34 -16.03 -4.38
N MET A 21 -5.02 -17.04 -3.85
CA MET A 21 -4.76 -18.45 -4.17
C MET A 21 -6.10 -19.11 -4.48
N SER A 22 -6.23 -19.70 -5.68
CA SER A 22 -7.49 -20.34 -6.14
C SER A 22 -8.72 -19.45 -5.97
N GLN A 23 -8.62 -18.17 -6.40
CA GLN A 23 -9.65 -17.14 -6.27
C GLN A 23 -10.00 -16.71 -4.84
N THR A 24 -9.39 -17.30 -3.81
CA THR A 24 -9.56 -16.88 -2.41
C THR A 24 -8.54 -15.81 -2.05
N PRO A 25 -8.98 -14.64 -1.54
CA PRO A 25 -8.06 -13.62 -1.05
C PRO A 25 -7.51 -14.00 0.34
N TYR A 26 -6.23 -13.72 0.54
CA TYR A 26 -5.52 -13.88 1.81
C TYR A 26 -4.80 -12.58 2.16
N ALA A 27 -4.61 -12.34 3.45
CA ALA A 27 -4.02 -11.12 3.96
C ALA A 27 -3.07 -11.39 5.14
N ALA A 28 -2.02 -10.59 5.26
CA ALA A 28 -1.15 -10.54 6.44
C ALA A 28 -0.71 -9.10 6.72
N ILE A 29 -0.53 -8.76 8.01
CA ILE A 29 -0.11 -7.43 8.45
C ILE A 29 1.28 -7.53 9.07
N PHE A 30 2.16 -6.59 8.72
CA PHE A 30 3.52 -6.48 9.21
C PHE A 30 3.77 -5.08 9.78
N GLU A 31 4.64 -4.99 10.80
CA GLU A 31 5.18 -3.70 11.29
C GLU A 31 6.56 -3.39 10.69
N ASN A 32 7.21 -4.36 10.04
CA ASN A 32 8.52 -4.24 9.42
C ASN A 32 8.40 -4.29 7.89
N GLN A 33 8.94 -3.26 7.22
CA GLN A 33 8.86 -3.13 5.76
C GLN A 33 9.59 -4.27 5.02
N VAL A 34 10.80 -4.62 5.43
CA VAL A 34 11.62 -5.64 4.78
C VAL A 34 10.94 -7.02 4.84
N ALA A 35 10.33 -7.34 5.98
CA ALA A 35 9.55 -8.57 6.13
C ALA A 35 8.32 -8.59 5.22
N ALA A 36 7.63 -7.45 5.11
CA ALA A 36 6.47 -7.30 4.23
C ALA A 36 6.86 -7.44 2.75
N GLU A 37 7.94 -6.81 2.32
CA GLU A 37 8.47 -6.89 0.96
C GLU A 37 8.88 -8.31 0.60
N ALA A 38 9.60 -9.00 1.48
CA ALA A 38 9.95 -10.41 1.28
C ALA A 38 8.70 -11.29 1.17
N ALA A 39 7.71 -11.07 2.03
CA ALA A 39 6.46 -11.83 2.01
C ALA A 39 5.64 -11.58 0.74
N ALA A 40 5.60 -10.33 0.26
CA ALA A 40 4.89 -9.94 -0.94
C ALA A 40 5.58 -10.43 -2.22
N ASN A 41 6.92 -10.39 -2.25
CA ASN A 41 7.74 -10.92 -3.33
C ASN A 41 7.49 -12.43 -3.54
N VAL A 42 7.55 -13.23 -2.48
CA VAL A 42 7.36 -14.70 -2.55
C VAL A 42 5.95 -15.08 -2.99
N ARG A 43 4.94 -14.27 -2.61
CA ARG A 43 3.53 -14.57 -2.88
C ARG A 43 3.01 -13.95 -4.17
N ASN A 44 3.81 -13.13 -4.84
CA ASN A 44 3.36 -12.16 -5.84
C ASN A 44 2.11 -11.43 -5.33
N ALA A 45 2.27 -10.56 -4.34
CA ALA A 45 1.15 -9.93 -3.63
C ALA A 45 1.05 -8.43 -3.89
N LEU A 46 -0.09 -7.83 -3.55
CA LEU A 46 -0.19 -6.40 -3.32
C LEU A 46 0.35 -6.07 -1.93
N MET A 47 1.18 -5.04 -1.81
CA MET A 47 1.64 -4.52 -0.52
C MET A 47 1.15 -3.07 -0.34
N VAL A 48 0.36 -2.84 0.69
CA VAL A 48 -0.23 -1.56 1.03
C VAL A 48 0.48 -0.99 2.26
N THR A 49 1.08 0.18 2.11
CA THR A 49 1.66 0.93 3.22
C THR A 49 0.58 1.80 3.86
N ILE A 50 0.31 1.58 5.14
CA ILE A 50 -0.71 2.27 5.92
C ILE A 50 -0.03 3.02 7.05
N SER A 51 -0.26 4.34 7.18
CA SER A 51 0.25 5.11 8.31
C SER A 51 -0.82 5.96 9.00
N GLY A 52 -0.51 6.35 10.23
CA GLY A 52 -1.31 7.34 10.95
C GLY A 52 -2.42 6.78 11.83
N ARG A 53 -3.23 7.68 12.37
CA ARG A 53 -4.40 7.36 13.19
C ARG A 53 -5.67 7.13 12.37
N ASP A 54 -5.74 7.79 11.21
CA ASP A 54 -6.93 7.82 10.34
C ASP A 54 -6.82 6.84 9.16
N VAL A 55 -5.98 5.79 9.28
CA VAL A 55 -5.79 4.74 8.25
C VAL A 55 -5.49 5.37 6.87
N LYS A 56 -4.42 6.17 6.79
CA LYS A 56 -3.99 6.72 5.51
C LYS A 56 -3.24 5.64 4.73
N VAL A 57 -3.68 5.37 3.50
CA VAL A 57 -2.89 4.58 2.53
C VAL A 57 -1.86 5.50 1.90
N ASP A 58 -0.58 5.22 2.13
CA ASP A 58 0.52 6.01 1.58
C ASP A 58 0.96 5.48 0.21
N GLN A 59 0.95 4.16 0.02
CA GLN A 59 1.41 3.52 -1.21
C GLN A 59 0.77 2.14 -1.38
N VAL A 60 0.56 1.72 -2.62
CA VAL A 60 0.24 0.34 -2.99
C VAL A 60 1.24 -0.14 -4.04
N GLN A 61 2.01 -1.16 -3.69
CA GLN A 61 2.97 -1.82 -4.57
C GLN A 61 2.38 -3.13 -5.08
N ASP A 62 2.55 -3.41 -6.37
CA ASP A 62 1.97 -4.55 -7.05
C ASP A 62 3.07 -5.53 -7.46
N TRP A 63 3.28 -6.59 -6.67
CA TRP A 63 4.31 -7.60 -6.96
C TRP A 63 3.89 -8.62 -8.02
N TYR A 64 2.66 -8.54 -8.55
CA TYR A 64 2.28 -9.27 -9.77
C TYR A 64 2.89 -8.65 -11.02
N ARG A 65 3.25 -7.36 -10.98
CA ARG A 65 3.84 -6.62 -12.10
C ARG A 65 5.19 -6.06 -11.70
N ARG A 66 6.22 -6.43 -12.46
CA ARG A 66 7.60 -6.01 -12.18
C ARG A 66 8.15 -5.23 -13.34
N ASP A 67 8.99 -4.25 -13.02
CA ASP A 67 9.78 -3.55 -14.02
C ASP A 67 10.99 -4.40 -14.46
N GLU A 68 11.81 -3.83 -15.35
CA GLU A 68 13.01 -4.48 -15.89
C GLU A 68 14.06 -4.82 -14.81
N SER A 69 14.01 -4.15 -13.65
CA SER A 69 14.88 -4.42 -12.51
C SER A 69 14.34 -5.49 -11.56
N GLY A 70 13.11 -5.98 -11.79
CA GLY A 70 12.42 -6.94 -10.94
C GLY A 70 11.71 -6.33 -9.73
N ALA A 71 11.70 -4.99 -9.62
CA ALA A 71 11.03 -4.25 -8.57
C ALA A 71 9.51 -4.18 -8.83
N PRO A 72 8.68 -4.14 -7.76
CA PRO A 72 7.22 -4.06 -7.94
C PRO A 72 6.82 -2.71 -8.53
N MET A 73 5.88 -2.74 -9.45
CA MET A 73 5.31 -1.51 -10.01
C MET A 73 4.25 -0.94 -9.06
N PRO A 74 3.97 0.37 -9.10
CA PRO A 74 2.80 0.93 -8.43
C PRO A 74 1.50 0.27 -8.93
N ALA A 75 0.56 0.02 -8.01
CA ALA A 75 -0.74 -0.53 -8.40
C ALA A 75 -1.51 0.44 -9.31
N GLU A 76 -2.06 -0.09 -10.40
CA GLU A 76 -2.97 0.64 -11.28
C GLU A 76 -4.40 0.48 -10.79
N TRP A 77 -5.10 1.59 -10.64
CA TRP A 77 -6.53 1.57 -10.35
C TRP A 77 -7.28 1.46 -11.66
N ARG A 78 -8.16 0.46 -11.77
CA ARG A 78 -9.10 0.33 -12.87
C ARG A 78 -10.50 0.54 -12.32
N ASP A 79 -11.27 1.43 -12.92
CA ASP A 79 -12.71 1.39 -12.73
C ASP A 79 -13.24 0.07 -13.32
N LEU A 80 -14.38 -0.41 -12.82
CA LEU A 80 -15.02 -1.69 -13.21
C LEU A 80 -15.26 -1.87 -14.73
N VAL A 81 -14.95 -0.85 -15.55
CA VAL A 81 -15.10 -0.79 -17.01
C VAL A 81 -13.77 -0.48 -17.75
N GLY A 82 -12.61 -0.62 -17.09
CA GLY A 82 -11.31 -0.66 -17.77
C GLY A 82 -10.61 0.68 -18.04
N GLN A 83 -11.11 1.80 -17.51
CA GLN A 83 -10.34 3.06 -17.50
C GLN A 83 -9.37 3.08 -16.32
N ILE A 84 -8.09 3.30 -16.63
CA ILE A 84 -7.00 3.40 -15.64
C ILE A 84 -6.99 4.83 -15.08
N HIS A 85 -7.16 4.97 -13.76
CA HIS A 85 -6.91 6.22 -13.06
C HIS A 85 -5.61 6.11 -12.26
N VAL A 86 -4.68 7.04 -12.50
CA VAL A 86 -3.43 7.16 -11.77
C VAL A 86 -3.51 8.40 -10.87
N PRO A 87 -3.73 8.26 -9.55
CA PRO A 87 -4.01 9.40 -8.66
C PRO A 87 -2.86 10.42 -8.53
N TRP A 88 -1.63 10.04 -8.91
CA TRP A 88 -0.43 10.88 -8.74
C TRP A 88 -0.01 11.69 -9.97
N LEU A 89 -0.65 11.48 -11.13
CA LEU A 89 -0.51 12.37 -12.28
C LEU A 89 -1.53 13.50 -12.12
N ALA A 90 -1.17 14.51 -11.32
CA ALA A 90 -1.90 15.77 -11.29
C ALA A 90 -1.99 16.30 -12.73
N LYS A 91 -3.21 16.35 -13.30
CA LYS A 91 -3.43 17.02 -14.58
C LYS A 91 -2.91 18.45 -14.45
N PRO A 92 -2.07 18.96 -15.37
CA PRO A 92 -1.71 20.37 -15.35
C PRO A 92 -3.01 21.18 -15.43
N LYS A 93 -3.17 22.15 -14.54
CA LYS A 93 -4.30 23.10 -14.59
C LYS A 93 -4.30 23.75 -15.99
N PRO A 94 -5.42 23.75 -16.72
CA PRO A 94 -5.51 24.54 -17.93
C PRO A 94 -5.34 26.02 -17.52
N SER A 95 -4.35 26.68 -18.11
CA SER A 95 -4.26 28.14 -18.11
C SER A 95 -5.49 28.68 -18.85
N LEU A 96 -6.25 29.53 -18.17
CA LEU A 96 -7.34 30.31 -18.74
C LEU A 96 -6.87 31.16 -19.92
#